data_AF-G9A092-F1
#
_entry.id   AF-G9A092-F1
#
_cell.length_a   1.000
_cell.length_b   1.000
_cell.length_c   1.000
_cell.angle_alpha   90.00
_cell.angle_beta   90.00
_cell.angle_gamma   90.00
#
_symmetry.space_group_name_H-M   'P 1'
#
loop_
_entity.id
_entity.type
_entity.pdbx_description
1 polymer ?
#
loop_
_entity_poly.entity_id
_entity_poly.type
_entity_poly.pdbx_seq_one_letter_code
_entity_poly.pdbx_strand_id
1 'polypeptide(L)'
;MFKRLAIRTMSDLKVPLNRSIEGPIAQSITRKVHENFPDLTHFTIFNDSFKHAGHHGIADSDNRIESHFRLEIASNKFEGLTLPKRHRMVYKLLENEMGEGQVHALQLTTRTTAEQNKRLGKST
;
A
#
# COMPACT_ATOMS: atom_id res chain seq x y z
N MET A 1 38.30 -34.04 5.94
CA MET A 1 36.99 -33.83 6.61
C MET A 1 36.40 -32.53 6.08
N PHE A 2 35.66 -32.57 4.98
CA PHE A 2 35.13 -31.38 4.30
C PHE A 2 33.89 -30.87 5.05
N LYS A 3 34.01 -29.71 5.71
CA LYS A 3 32.86 -29.01 6.31
C LYS A 3 31.96 -28.51 5.18
N ARG A 4 30.72 -29.00 5.16
CA ARG A 4 29.66 -28.61 4.23
C ARG A 4 29.43 -27.09 4.37
N LEU A 5 29.62 -26.37 3.27
CA LEU A 5 29.25 -24.97 3.14
C LEU A 5 27.72 -24.88 3.27
N ALA A 6 27.23 -24.28 4.36
CA ALA A 6 25.81 -24.01 4.52
C ALA A 6 25.39 -23.02 3.42
N ILE A 7 24.51 -23.45 2.52
CA ILE A 7 23.82 -22.58 1.57
C ILE A 7 22.95 -21.64 2.41
N ARG A 8 23.39 -20.39 2.54
CA ARG A 8 22.62 -19.33 3.20
C ARG A 8 21.52 -18.89 2.23
N THR A 9 20.32 -19.44 2.37
CA THR A 9 19.13 -18.89 1.70
C THR A 9 18.91 -17.46 2.20
N MET A 10 18.65 -16.52 1.28
CA MET A 10 18.36 -15.11 1.57
C MET A 10 16.95 -14.91 2.19
N SER A 11 16.51 -15.84 3.04
CA SER A 11 15.16 -15.94 3.58
C SER A 11 15.11 -15.62 5.08
N ASP A 12 15.84 -14.59 5.53
CA ASP A 12 15.87 -14.28 6.97
C ASP A 12 16.04 -12.79 7.29
N LEU A 13 15.34 -11.96 6.52
CA LEU A 13 14.87 -10.67 7.04
C LEU A 13 13.37 -10.83 7.29
N LYS A 14 13.01 -11.33 8.48
CA LYS A 14 11.62 -11.37 8.92
C LYS A 14 11.13 -9.94 9.08
N VAL A 15 10.49 -9.39 8.04
CA VAL A 15 9.89 -8.05 8.08
C VAL A 15 8.91 -8.04 9.25
N PRO A 16 8.99 -7.07 10.18
CA PRO A 16 8.08 -7.02 11.31
C PRO A 16 6.64 -6.85 10.81
N LEU A 17 5.67 -7.48 11.47
CA LEU A 17 4.28 -7.54 11.01
C LEU A 17 3.69 -6.15 10.72
N ASN A 18 4.05 -5.13 11.52
CA ASN A 18 3.62 -3.74 11.35
C ASN A 18 4.30 -2.97 10.19
N ARG A 19 5.05 -3.69 9.36
CA ARG A 19 5.64 -3.26 8.09
C ARG A 19 5.38 -4.27 6.97
N SER A 20 4.81 -5.43 7.31
CA SER A 20 4.48 -6.45 6.33
C SER A 20 3.29 -6.01 5.48
N ILE A 21 3.33 -6.38 4.21
CA ILE A 21 2.24 -6.20 3.25
C ILE A 21 1.58 -7.55 2.91
N GLU A 22 1.95 -8.62 3.62
CA GLU A 22 1.40 -9.97 3.44
C GLU A 22 0.20 -10.23 4.36
N GLY A 23 -0.20 -9.26 5.19
CA GLY A 23 -1.35 -9.37 6.07
C GLY A 23 -2.69 -9.32 5.33
N PRO A 24 -3.79 -9.73 6.00
CA PRO A 24 -5.10 -9.83 5.37
C PRO A 24 -5.61 -8.50 4.82
N ILE A 25 -5.35 -7.38 5.49
CA ILE A 25 -5.82 -6.06 5.02
C ILE A 25 -5.00 -5.61 3.82
N ALA A 26 -3.67 -5.73 3.87
CA ALA A 26 -2.81 -5.40 2.74
C ALA A 26 -3.15 -6.23 1.49
N GLN A 27 -3.46 -7.52 1.67
CA GLN A 27 -3.92 -8.39 0.59
C GLN A 27 -5.30 -7.98 0.05
N SER A 28 -6.25 -7.60 0.92
CA SER A 28 -7.56 -7.10 0.49
C SER A 28 -7.44 -5.82 -0.35
N ILE A 29 -6.65 -4.85 0.12
CA ILE A 29 -6.36 -3.60 -0.60
C ILE A 29 -5.75 -3.91 -1.97
N THR A 30 -4.74 -4.77 -1.99
CA THR A 30 -4.04 -5.17 -3.23
C THR A 30 -5.03 -5.76 -4.24
N ARG A 31 -5.85 -6.73 -3.81
CA ARG A 31 -6.87 -7.36 -4.67
C ARG A 31 -7.84 -6.32 -5.23
N LYS A 32 -8.44 -5.49 -4.37
CA LYS A 32 -9.42 -4.47 -4.78
C LYS A 32 -8.85 -3.46 -5.77
N VAL A 33 -7.61 -3.01 -5.56
CA VAL A 33 -6.93 -2.10 -6.49
C VAL A 33 -6.73 -2.77 -7.84
N HIS A 34 -6.23 -4.01 -7.88
CA HIS A 34 -6.04 -4.72 -9.15
C HIS A 34 -7.36 -4.98 -9.90
N GLU A 35 -8.44 -5.30 -9.19
CA GLU A 35 -9.76 -5.51 -9.80
C GLU A 35 -10.37 -4.21 -10.36
N ASN A 36 -10.14 -3.07 -9.71
CA ASN A 36 -10.78 -1.81 -10.07
C ASN A 36 -9.93 -0.92 -10.98
N PHE A 37 -8.63 -1.18 -11.09
CA PHE A 37 -7.73 -0.48 -12.00
C PHE A 37 -7.07 -1.50 -12.95
N PRO A 38 -7.78 -1.99 -13.98
CA PRO A 38 -7.22 -2.97 -14.92
C PRO A 38 -6.10 -2.40 -15.79
N ASP A 39 -5.99 -1.08 -15.90
CA ASP A 39 -5.00 -0.32 -16.66
C ASP A 39 -3.86 0.23 -15.77
N LEU A 40 -3.62 -0.43 -14.63
CA LEU A 40 -2.61 -0.06 -13.65
C LEU A 40 -1.20 -0.13 -14.23
N THR A 41 -0.51 1.00 -14.30
CA THR A 41 0.87 1.09 -14.78
C THR A 41 1.90 1.19 -13.66
N HIS A 42 1.45 1.53 -12.45
CA HIS A 42 2.26 1.47 -11.24
C HIS A 42 1.39 1.23 -10.03
N PHE A 43 1.79 0.29 -9.17
CA PHE A 43 1.19 0.11 -7.85
C PHE A 43 2.25 -0.21 -6.81
N THR A 44 2.13 0.43 -5.65
CA THR A 44 2.95 0.09 -4.50
C THR A 44 2.14 0.34 -3.23
N ILE A 45 2.21 -0.63 -2.31
CA ILE A 45 1.62 -0.56 -0.98
C ILE A 45 2.74 -0.58 0.05
N PHE A 46 2.60 0.26 1.08
CA PHE A 46 3.48 0.29 2.23
C PHE A 46 2.65 0.21 3.50
N ASN A 47 3.02 -0.69 4.41
CA ASN A 47 2.51 -0.71 5.77
C ASN A 47 3.41 0.18 6.65
N ASP A 48 2.87 1.35 7.01
CA ASP A 48 3.55 2.37 7.81
C ASP A 48 3.09 2.33 9.28
N SER A 49 2.39 1.26 9.72
CA SER A 49 1.81 1.14 11.07
C SER A 49 2.84 1.29 12.18
N PHE A 50 4.09 0.87 11.95
CA PHE A 50 5.17 1.06 12.93
C PHE A 50 5.45 2.52 13.27
N LYS A 51 5.22 3.46 12.35
CA LYS A 51 5.51 4.90 12.56
C LYS A 51 4.54 5.56 13.53
N HIS A 52 3.38 4.95 13.72
CA HIS A 52 2.28 5.53 14.47
C HIS A 52 1.90 4.73 15.72
N ALA A 53 2.55 3.59 15.96
CA ALA A 53 2.29 2.70 17.10
C ALA A 53 2.36 3.36 18.50
N GLY A 54 2.95 4.56 18.61
CA GLY A 54 3.06 5.37 19.84
C GLY A 54 2.17 6.62 19.90
N HIS A 55 1.33 6.90 18.91
CA HIS A 55 0.36 8.02 18.99
C HIS A 55 -0.82 7.62 19.89
N HIS A 56 -1.23 8.53 20.79
CA HIS A 56 -2.26 8.29 21.82
C HIS A 56 -3.61 7.75 21.29
N GLY A 57 -3.95 7.94 20.01
CA GLY A 57 -5.16 7.39 19.39
C GLY A 57 -5.11 5.91 18.98
N ILE A 58 -3.95 5.25 19.07
CA ILE A 58 -3.74 3.82 18.69
C ILE A 58 -3.52 2.93 19.92
N ALA A 59 -3.33 3.51 21.11
CA ALA A 59 -3.16 2.75 22.35
C ALA A 59 -4.36 1.83 22.62
N ASP A 60 -5.56 2.29 22.25
CA ASP A 60 -6.85 1.61 22.47
C ASP A 60 -7.42 0.95 21.20
N SER A 61 -6.70 0.96 20.07
CA SER A 61 -7.19 0.33 18.83
C SER A 61 -6.79 -1.14 18.77
N ASP A 62 -7.75 -2.02 18.46
CA ASP A 62 -7.53 -3.47 18.32
C ASP A 62 -6.53 -3.82 17.20
N ASN A 63 -6.42 -2.97 16.17
CA ASN A 63 -5.46 -3.16 15.09
C ASN A 63 -4.28 -2.19 15.18
N ARG A 64 -3.11 -2.69 15.57
CA ARG A 64 -1.84 -1.94 15.61
C ARG A 64 -0.84 -2.37 14.52
N ILE A 65 -1.21 -3.39 13.75
CA ILE A 65 -0.31 -4.07 12.81
C ILE A 65 -0.56 -3.58 11.38
N GLU A 66 -1.82 -3.42 10.99
CA GLU A 66 -2.23 -3.02 9.64
C GLU A 66 -3.15 -1.80 9.71
N SER A 67 -2.75 -0.77 10.47
CA SER A 67 -3.58 0.41 10.73
C SER A 67 -3.24 1.63 9.87
N HIS A 68 -2.01 1.72 9.35
CA HIS A 68 -1.56 2.84 8.52
C HIS A 68 -0.99 2.33 7.20
N PHE A 69 -1.61 2.74 6.10
CA PHE A 69 -1.17 2.38 4.76
C PHE A 69 -0.82 3.61 3.94
N ARG A 70 0.17 3.44 3.06
CA ARG A 70 0.46 4.38 1.99
C ARG A 70 0.40 3.66 0.66
N LEU A 71 -0.38 4.20 -0.27
CA LEU A 71 -0.54 3.66 -1.62
C LEU A 71 -0.03 4.65 -2.66
N GLU A 72 0.70 4.11 -3.63
CA GLU A 72 1.01 4.79 -4.87
C GLU A 72 0.30 4.06 -6.01
N ILE A 73 -0.52 4.76 -6.78
CA ILE A 73 -1.35 4.19 -7.86
C ILE A 73 -1.17 5.05 -9.11
N ALA A 74 -0.81 4.43 -10.23
CA ALA A 74 -0.86 5.07 -11.54
C ALA A 74 -1.77 4.30 -12.52
N SER A 75 -2.70 5.01 -13.15
CA SER A 75 -3.70 4.47 -14.09
C SER A 75 -4.29 5.60 -14.94
N ASN A 76 -4.75 5.29 -16.15
CA ASN A 76 -5.42 6.25 -17.04
C ASN A 76 -6.84 6.60 -16.55
N LYS A 77 -7.44 5.81 -15.66
CA LYS A 77 -8.70 6.17 -14.99
C LYS A 77 -8.65 7.50 -14.22
N PHE A 78 -7.45 8.02 -13.94
CA PHE A 78 -7.26 9.31 -13.29
C PHE A 78 -7.17 10.49 -14.26
N GLU A 79 -7.17 10.26 -15.57
CA GLU A 79 -7.14 11.33 -16.58
C GLU A 79 -8.38 12.22 -16.50
N GLY A 80 -8.18 13.52 -16.67
CA GLY A 80 -9.24 14.53 -16.53
C GLY A 80 -9.80 14.72 -15.11
N LEU A 81 -9.37 13.92 -14.13
CA LEU A 81 -9.81 14.04 -12.73
C LEU A 81 -8.85 14.89 -11.91
N THR A 82 -9.40 15.81 -11.13
CA THR A 82 -8.67 16.56 -10.09
C THR A 82 -8.19 15.63 -8.97
N LEU A 83 -7.08 15.96 -8.31
CA LEU A 83 -6.52 15.16 -7.21
C LEU A 83 -7.55 14.76 -6.12
N PRO A 84 -8.43 15.65 -5.61
CA PRO A 84 -9.44 15.24 -4.63
C PRO A 84 -10.45 14.20 -5.15
N LYS A 85 -10.82 14.28 -6.44
CA LYS A 85 -11.70 13.29 -7.08
C LYS A 85 -11.01 11.92 -7.20
N ARG A 86 -9.71 11.91 -7.55
CA ARG A 86 -8.89 10.69 -7.58
C ARG A 86 -8.83 10.04 -6.20
N HIS A 87 -8.58 10.83 -5.15
CA HIS A 87 -8.55 10.32 -3.78
C HIS A 87 -9.92 9.79 -3.34
N ARG A 88 -11.02 10.52 -3.59
CA ARG A 88 -12.38 10.05 -3.27
C ARG A 88 -12.72 8.72 -3.93
N MET A 89 -12.28 8.50 -5.17
CA MET A 89 -12.46 7.23 -5.87
C MET A 89 -11.78 6.07 -5.13
N VAL A 90 -10.54 6.26 -4.68
CA VAL A 90 -9.78 5.23 -3.96
C VAL A 90 -10.32 5.03 -2.53
N TYR A 91 -10.68 6.10 -1.83
CA TYR A 91 -11.31 5.99 -0.51
C TYR A 91 -12.64 5.23 -0.57
N LYS A 92 -13.46 5.48 -1.60
CA LYS A 92 -14.70 4.73 -1.80
C LYS A 92 -14.45 3.25 -2.08
N LEU A 93 -13.42 2.93 -2.86
CA LEU A 93 -13.03 1.54 -3.13
C LEU A 93 -12.66 0.78 -1.84
N LEU A 94 -11.98 1.46 -0.91
CA LEU A 94 -11.45 0.89 0.33
C LEU A 94 -12.33 1.25 1.55
N GLU A 95 -13.58 1.61 1.32
CA GLU A 95 -14.47 2.09 2.39
C GLU A 95 -14.74 1.02 3.45
N ASN A 96 -14.77 -0.26 3.07
CA ASN A 96 -14.97 -1.36 4.02
C ASN A 96 -13.75 -1.53 4.94
N GLU A 97 -12.53 -1.47 4.41
CA GLU A 97 -11.29 -1.54 5.19
C GLU A 97 -11.13 -0.32 6.11
N MET A 98 -11.66 0.83 5.70
CA MET A 98 -11.66 2.07 6.50
C MET A 98 -12.80 2.14 7.53
N GLY A 99 -13.98 1.60 7.21
CA GLY A 99 -15.24 1.81 7.93
C GLY A 99 -15.39 1.01 9.21
N GLU A 100 -14.66 -0.11 9.35
CA GLU A 100 -14.65 -0.93 10.56
C GLU A 100 -13.56 -0.55 11.57
N GLY A 101 -12.89 0.60 11.37
CA GLY A 101 -11.77 1.03 12.22
C GLY A 101 -10.51 0.17 12.07
N GLN A 102 -10.47 -0.72 11.07
CA GLN A 102 -9.34 -1.59 10.80
C GLN A 102 -8.15 -0.79 10.26
N VAL A 103 -8.38 0.11 9.29
CA VAL A 103 -7.38 1.07 8.80
C VAL A 103 -7.71 2.45 9.36
N HIS A 104 -6.79 3.01 10.14
CA HIS A 104 -6.92 4.34 10.73
C HIS A 104 -6.56 5.46 9.74
N ALA A 105 -5.49 5.26 8.97
CA ALA A 105 -5.03 6.27 8.02
C ALA A 105 -4.55 5.65 6.71
N LEU A 106 -4.93 6.30 5.61
CA LEU A 106 -4.55 5.94 4.26
C LEU A 106 -3.98 7.16 3.53
N GLN A 107 -2.69 7.14 3.28
CA GLN A 107 -2.01 8.15 2.46
C GLN A 107 -2.02 7.71 0.99
N LEU A 108 -2.49 8.59 0.11
CA LEU A 108 -2.64 8.31 -1.32
C LEU A 108 -1.73 9.17 -2.16
N THR A 109 -1.11 8.54 -3.15
CA THR A 109 -0.44 9.21 -4.26
C THR A 109 -1.01 8.65 -5.56
N THR A 110 -1.85 9.42 -6.23
CA THR A 110 -2.53 9.01 -7.47
C THR A 110 -1.98 9.77 -8.68
N ARG A 111 -1.57 9.05 -9.72
CA ARG A 111 -0.97 9.63 -10.95
C ARG A 111 -1.63 9.08 -12.20
N THR A 112 -1.67 9.84 -13.29
CA THR A 112 -1.94 9.24 -14.61
C THR A 112 -0.73 8.44 -15.08
N THR A 113 -0.90 7.56 -16.07
CA THR A 113 0.24 6.87 -16.68
C THR A 113 1.25 7.86 -17.27
N ALA A 114 0.76 8.93 -17.93
CA ALA A 114 1.62 9.98 -18.46
C ALA A 114 2.43 10.69 -17.37
N GLU A 115 1.79 11.04 -16.25
CA GLU A 115 2.47 11.62 -15.07
C GLU A 115 3.55 10.67 -14.50
N GLN A 116 3.26 9.36 -14.45
CA GLN A 116 4.21 8.34 -13.99
C GLN A 116 5.37 8.14 -14.96
N ASN A 117 5.12 8.10 -16.27
CA ASN A 117 6.18 7.99 -17.29
C ASN A 117 7.13 9.19 -17.24
N LYS A 118 6.58 10.40 -17.11
CA LYS A 118 7.36 11.64 -16.95
C LYS A 118 8.26 11.57 -15.71
N ARG A 119 7.74 11.05 -14.59
CA ARG A 119 8.52 10.86 -13.34
C ARG A 119 9.67 9.86 -13.53
N LEU A 120 9.47 8.81 -14.31
CA LEU A 120 10.50 7.80 -14.59
C LEU A 120 11.53 8.25 -15.64
N GLY A 121 11.43 9.48 -16.16
CA GLY A 121 12.30 9.98 -17.23
C GLY A 121 12.11 9.24 -18.56
N LYS A 122 11.02 8.50 -18.72
CA LYS A 122 10.66 7.85 -19.98
C LYS A 122 9.93 8.88 -20.84
N SER A 123 10.64 9.53 -21.75
CA SER A 123 10.01 10.30 -22.83
C SER A 123 9.14 9.32 -23.62
N THR A 124 7.82 9.52 -23.54
CA THR A 124 6.83 8.81 -24.37
C THR A 124 6.86 9.40 -25.77
#